data_AF-A0A0B2RAN5-F1
#
_entry.id   AF-A0A0B2RAN5-F1
#
_cell.length_a   1.000
_cell.length_b   1.000
_cell.length_c   1.000
_cell.angle_alpha   90.00
_cell.angle_beta   90.00
_cell.angle_gamma   90.00
#
_symmetry.space_group_name_H-M   'P 1'
#
loop_
_entity.id
_entity.type
_entity.pdbx_description
1 polymer ?
#
loop_
_entity_poly.entity_id
_entity_poly.type
_entity_poly.pdbx_seq_one_letter_code
_entity_poly.pdbx_strand_id
1 'polypeptide(L)'
;MESWLESKGLEDANQVLAYFALSKIGETPIDGRTDTNLEGLILTWLWAKIIATLETIIARLCMFKSQVLDKEVFQKQMLEKLIWICSVMLVGAPHGGVSVGVMDKEFRSELSNLITELASTASSEKGLTFEEAMEERLCAYSRAVAHFPTAVREFKWRNGWFYSLFDGMWGFTFIGYIFLQLVIYSLF
;
A
#
# COMPACT_ATOMS: atom_id res chain seq x y z
N MET A 1 7.46 4.78 7.93
CA MET A 1 8.52 4.60 6.91
C MET A 1 9.45 5.81 6.89
N GLU A 2 8.92 7.02 6.80
CA GLU A 2 9.72 8.26 6.78
C GLU A 2 10.59 8.47 8.04
N SER A 3 10.04 8.30 9.25
CA SER A 3 10.84 8.38 10.48
C SER A 3 12.02 7.40 10.54
N TRP A 4 11.89 6.25 9.88
CA TRP A 4 12.99 5.30 9.76
C TRP A 4 14.04 5.79 8.75
N LEU A 5 13.63 6.34 7.60
CA LEU A 5 14.54 6.94 6.62
C LEU A 5 15.32 8.11 7.23
N GLU A 6 14.63 9.01 7.94
CA GLU A 6 15.24 10.13 8.67
C GLU A 6 16.23 9.63 9.73
N SER A 7 15.87 8.59 10.50
CA SER A 7 16.80 7.99 11.48
C SER A 7 18.07 7.39 10.86
N LYS A 8 18.09 7.23 9.54
CA LYS A 8 19.22 6.73 8.76
C LYS A 8 19.87 7.81 7.89
N GLY A 9 19.37 9.05 7.88
CA GLY A 9 19.85 10.10 6.97
C GLY A 9 19.57 9.79 5.49
N LEU A 10 18.46 9.11 5.21
CA LEU A 10 18.07 8.63 3.87
C LEU A 10 16.82 9.34 3.32
N GLU A 11 16.42 10.46 3.90
CA GLU A 11 15.25 11.26 3.50
C GLU A 11 15.31 11.75 2.05
N ASP A 12 16.51 11.97 1.52
CA ASP A 12 16.76 12.43 0.15
C ASP A 12 17.39 11.37 -0.75
N ALA A 13 17.43 10.11 -0.29
CA ALA A 13 17.90 8.99 -1.11
C ALA A 13 16.92 8.70 -2.26
N ASN A 14 17.43 8.25 -3.41
CA ASN A 14 16.55 7.80 -4.50
C ASN A 14 15.67 6.64 -4.03
N GLN A 15 14.39 6.69 -4.36
CA GLN A 15 13.41 5.70 -3.92
C GLN A 15 12.69 5.07 -5.12
N VAL A 16 12.41 3.79 -5.00
CA VAL A 16 11.64 3.01 -5.99
C VAL A 16 10.44 2.41 -5.28
N LEU A 17 9.25 2.72 -5.79
CA LEU A 17 7.99 2.14 -5.36
C LEU A 17 7.54 1.13 -6.42
N ALA A 18 7.91 -0.12 -6.20
CA ALA A 18 7.61 -1.20 -7.15
C ALA A 18 6.23 -1.81 -6.89
N TYR A 19 5.33 -1.84 -7.87
CA TYR A 19 4.09 -2.62 -7.81
C TYR A 19 4.23 -3.85 -8.71
N PHE A 20 4.61 -4.95 -8.08
CA PHE A 20 4.49 -6.28 -8.65
C PHE A 20 4.19 -7.26 -7.53
N ALA A 21 3.59 -8.38 -7.90
CA ALA A 21 3.33 -9.46 -6.98
C ALA A 21 3.96 -10.76 -7.49
N LEU A 22 4.51 -11.54 -6.57
CA LEU A 22 5.10 -12.85 -6.82
C LEU A 22 4.49 -13.85 -5.85
N SER A 23 3.87 -14.90 -6.37
CA SER A 23 3.24 -15.92 -5.53
C SER A 23 4.26 -16.94 -5.04
N LYS A 24 5.29 -17.24 -5.84
CA LYS A 24 6.44 -18.08 -5.44
C LYS A 24 7.70 -17.76 -6.25
N ILE A 25 8.84 -18.20 -5.74
CA ILE A 25 10.15 -18.06 -6.42
C ILE A 25 10.09 -18.76 -7.78
N GLY A 26 10.56 -18.07 -8.82
CA GLY A 26 10.63 -18.60 -10.19
C GLY A 26 9.38 -18.38 -11.05
N GLU A 27 8.30 -17.83 -10.49
CA GLU A 27 7.17 -17.37 -11.31
C GLU A 27 7.43 -16.00 -11.93
N THR A 28 6.79 -15.73 -13.07
CA THR A 28 6.77 -14.41 -13.68
C THR A 28 6.02 -13.45 -12.76
N PRO A 29 6.62 -12.30 -12.37
CA PRO A 29 5.93 -11.29 -11.60
C PRO A 29 4.66 -10.81 -12.31
N ILE A 30 3.58 -10.66 -11.54
CA ILE A 30 2.38 -9.99 -12.02
C ILE A 30 2.65 -8.49 -11.92
N ASP A 31 2.69 -7.83 -13.08
CA ASP A 31 2.80 -6.38 -13.19
C ASP A 31 1.60 -5.73 -12.50
N GLY A 32 1.80 -4.63 -11.78
CA GLY A 32 0.74 -3.83 -11.19
C GLY A 32 -0.15 -3.11 -12.20
N ARG A 33 -0.34 -3.68 -13.40
CA ARG A 33 -1.29 -3.19 -14.41
C ARG A 33 -2.70 -3.38 -13.89
N THR A 34 -3.48 -2.33 -14.02
CA THR A 34 -4.89 -2.33 -13.65
C THR A 34 -5.72 -1.85 -14.83
N ASP A 35 -7.03 -2.02 -14.75
CA ASP A 35 -7.98 -1.43 -15.69
C ASP A 35 -7.95 0.11 -15.69
N THR A 36 -7.44 0.73 -14.62
CA THR A 36 -7.25 2.19 -14.50
C THR A 36 -5.80 2.64 -14.78
N ASN A 37 -4.85 1.72 -14.89
CA ASN A 37 -3.46 1.99 -15.27
C ASN A 37 -2.86 0.82 -16.07
N LEU A 38 -2.97 0.94 -17.40
CA LEU A 38 -2.54 -0.09 -18.34
C LEU A 38 -1.02 -0.19 -18.50
N GLU A 39 -0.24 0.81 -18.07
CA GLU A 39 1.22 0.84 -18.23
C GLU A 39 1.99 0.09 -17.12
N GLY A 40 1.31 -0.25 -16.02
CA GLY A 40 1.92 -0.83 -14.82
C GLY A 40 2.40 0.25 -13.84
N LEU A 41 2.49 -0.07 -12.55
CA LEU A 41 2.95 0.87 -11.52
C LEU A 41 4.37 0.52 -11.05
N ILE A 42 5.40 0.97 -11.76
CA ILE A 42 6.71 1.19 -11.13
C ILE A 42 6.98 2.68 -11.10
N LEU A 43 6.88 3.25 -9.90
CA LEU A 43 7.09 4.66 -9.68
C LEU A 43 8.47 4.85 -9.06
N THR A 44 9.17 5.89 -9.51
CA THR A 44 10.52 6.19 -9.05
C THR A 44 10.61 7.66 -8.69
N TRP A 45 11.23 7.95 -7.54
CA TRP A 45 11.68 9.28 -7.18
C TRP A 45 13.20 9.32 -7.28
N LEU A 46 13.70 10.08 -8.25
CA LEU A 46 15.09 10.07 -8.67
C LEU A 46 15.62 11.48 -8.84
N TRP A 47 16.82 11.73 -8.32
CA TRP A 47 17.68 12.79 -8.83
C TRP A 47 18.14 12.42 -10.24
N ALA A 48 18.01 13.35 -11.19
CA ALA A 48 18.15 13.15 -12.65
C ALA A 48 19.43 12.44 -13.15
N LYS A 49 20.46 12.24 -12.31
CA LYS A 49 21.75 11.65 -12.71
C LYS A 49 21.82 10.11 -12.62
N ILE A 50 20.92 9.42 -11.91
CA ILE A 50 21.01 7.95 -11.69
C ILE A 50 20.00 7.15 -12.55
N ILE A 51 19.15 7.85 -13.33
CA ILE A 51 18.07 7.27 -14.14
C ILE A 51 18.55 6.10 -15.00
N ALA A 52 19.65 6.22 -15.77
CA ALA A 52 20.10 5.16 -16.68
C ALA A 52 20.52 3.85 -15.97
N THR A 53 21.10 3.94 -14.77
CA THR A 53 21.53 2.74 -14.01
C THR A 53 20.34 2.05 -13.38
N LEU A 54 19.38 2.83 -12.87
CA LEU A 54 18.15 2.30 -12.31
C LEU A 54 17.19 1.81 -13.39
N GLU A 55 17.09 2.44 -14.55
CA GLU A 55 16.37 1.89 -15.71
C GLU A 55 16.93 0.53 -16.08
N THR A 56 18.26 0.36 -16.07
CA THR A 56 18.89 -0.94 -16.35
C THR A 56 18.57 -1.97 -15.26
N ILE A 57 18.60 -1.59 -13.98
CA ILE A 57 18.28 -2.48 -12.86
C ILE A 57 16.79 -2.82 -12.84
N ILE A 58 15.91 -1.83 -13.00
CA ILE A 58 14.46 -1.98 -13.07
C ILE A 58 14.09 -2.81 -14.29
N ALA A 59 14.59 -2.51 -15.49
CA ALA A 59 14.38 -3.33 -16.69
C ALA A 59 14.88 -4.78 -16.52
N ARG A 60 15.89 -5.01 -15.69
CA ARG A 60 16.40 -6.35 -15.36
C ARG A 60 15.59 -7.06 -14.26
N LEU A 61 15.06 -6.32 -13.29
CA LEU A 61 14.25 -6.85 -12.18
C LEU A 61 12.77 -6.97 -12.54
N CYS A 62 12.31 -6.22 -13.53
CA CYS A 62 10.93 -5.94 -13.85
C CYS A 62 10.82 -5.62 -15.35
N MET A 63 9.97 -6.31 -16.09
CA MET A 63 9.74 -6.06 -17.53
C MET A 63 8.92 -4.77 -17.77
N PHE A 64 9.05 -3.75 -16.92
CA PHE A 64 8.03 -2.71 -16.75
C PHE A 64 8.58 -1.31 -17.01
N LYS A 65 7.71 -0.41 -17.50
CA LYS A 65 8.00 1.02 -17.67
C LYS A 65 8.14 1.67 -16.29
N SER A 66 9.22 2.43 -16.07
CA SER A 66 9.37 3.29 -14.89
C SER A 66 8.92 4.71 -15.18
N GLN A 67 8.19 5.32 -14.26
CA GLN A 67 7.89 6.76 -14.29
C GLN A 67 8.73 7.48 -13.25
N VAL A 68 9.41 8.56 -13.66
CA VAL A 68 10.09 9.49 -12.73
C VAL A 68 9.08 10.53 -12.30
N LEU A 69 8.88 10.67 -10.98
CA LEU A 69 7.92 11.58 -10.37
C LEU A 69 8.64 12.65 -9.54
N ASP A 70 7.99 13.80 -9.37
CA ASP A 70 8.36 14.77 -8.35
C ASP A 70 8.12 14.21 -6.94
N LYS A 71 8.82 14.76 -5.93
CA LYS A 71 8.84 14.25 -4.55
C LYS A 71 7.43 14.12 -3.96
N GLU A 72 6.62 15.15 -4.11
CA GLU A 72 5.26 15.18 -3.58
C GLU A 72 4.37 14.11 -4.21
N VAL A 73 4.39 13.99 -5.55
CA VAL A 73 3.59 12.99 -6.28
C VAL A 73 4.02 11.57 -5.89
N PHE A 74 5.33 11.34 -5.75
CA PHE A 74 5.85 10.06 -5.28
C PHE A 74 5.39 9.73 -3.85
N GLN A 75 5.46 10.70 -2.93
CA GLN A 75 5.00 10.51 -1.56
C GLN A 75 3.51 10.17 -1.47
N LYS A 76 2.66 10.85 -2.26
CA LYS A 76 1.23 10.50 -2.34
C LYS A 76 1.03 9.06 -2.80
N GLN A 77 1.73 8.63 -3.85
CA GLN A 77 1.64 7.26 -4.37
C GLN A 77 2.20 6.22 -3.38
N MET A 78 3.26 6.53 -2.64
CA MET A 78 3.74 5.68 -1.54
C MET A 78 2.66 5.48 -0.46
N LEU A 79 1.98 6.56 -0.09
CA LEU A 79 0.90 6.51 0.89
C LEU A 79 -0.32 5.77 0.36
N GLU A 80 -0.71 5.96 -0.90
CA GLU A 80 -1.77 5.17 -1.55
C GLU A 80 -1.45 3.68 -1.48
N LYS A 81 -0.21 3.29 -1.81
CA LYS A 81 0.23 1.89 -1.70
C LYS A 81 0.16 1.37 -0.26
N LEU A 82 0.59 2.19 0.70
CA LEU A 82 0.58 1.82 2.10
C LEU A 82 -0.86 1.66 2.61
N ILE A 83 -1.76 2.59 2.26
CA ILE A 83 -3.19 2.53 2.57
C ILE A 83 -3.80 1.27 1.98
N TRP A 84 -3.50 0.95 0.71
CA TRP A 84 -3.96 -0.28 0.06
C TRP A 84 -3.56 -1.52 0.84
N ILE A 85 -2.26 -1.70 1.11
CA ILE A 85 -1.79 -2.94 1.77
C ILE A 85 -2.26 -3.02 3.22
N CYS A 86 -2.40 -1.89 3.92
CA CYS A 86 -2.95 -1.87 5.27
C CYS A 86 -4.42 -2.29 5.26
N SER A 87 -5.23 -1.64 4.42
CA SER A 87 -6.68 -1.83 4.41
C SER A 87 -7.09 -3.22 3.91
N VAL A 88 -6.59 -3.64 2.75
CA VAL A 88 -6.87 -4.94 2.13
C VAL A 88 -6.52 -6.09 3.07
N MET A 89 -5.35 -6.04 3.68
CA MET A 89 -4.86 -7.14 4.54
C MET A 89 -5.57 -7.15 5.90
N LEU A 90 -5.88 -5.97 6.46
CA LEU A 90 -6.60 -5.87 7.74
C LEU A 90 -8.06 -6.28 7.62
N VAL A 91 -8.76 -5.90 6.55
CA VAL A 91 -10.18 -6.27 6.35
C VAL A 91 -10.30 -7.76 6.07
N GLY A 92 -9.47 -8.33 5.20
CA GLY A 92 -9.62 -9.75 4.84
C GLY A 92 -9.19 -10.75 5.92
N ALA A 93 -8.25 -10.38 6.80
CA ALA A 93 -7.68 -11.31 7.78
C ALA A 93 -8.71 -11.85 8.82
N PRO A 94 -9.58 -11.03 9.44
CA PRO A 94 -10.65 -11.51 10.32
C PRO A 94 -11.62 -12.49 9.67
N HIS A 95 -11.79 -12.43 8.35
CA HIS A 95 -12.68 -13.33 7.60
C HIS A 95 -12.00 -14.65 7.20
N GLY A 96 -11.00 -15.09 7.96
CA GLY A 96 -10.26 -16.32 7.67
C GLY A 96 -9.18 -16.17 6.59
N GLY A 97 -8.73 -14.94 6.33
CA GLY A 97 -7.68 -14.67 5.35
C GLY A 97 -8.11 -14.94 3.91
N VAL A 98 -9.33 -14.56 3.55
CA VAL A 98 -9.89 -14.70 2.20
C VAL A 98 -8.98 -14.10 1.13
N SER A 99 -9.15 -14.48 -0.13
CA SER A 99 -8.39 -13.85 -1.21
C SER A 99 -8.74 -12.37 -1.35
N VAL A 100 -7.81 -11.58 -1.90
CA VAL A 100 -8.02 -10.14 -2.15
C VAL A 100 -9.28 -9.89 -3.00
N GLY A 101 -9.58 -10.76 -3.96
CA GLY A 101 -10.77 -10.65 -4.80
C GLY A 101 -12.07 -10.92 -4.05
N VAL A 102 -12.06 -11.87 -3.10
CA VAL A 102 -13.21 -12.09 -2.21
C VAL A 102 -13.36 -10.91 -1.25
N MET A 103 -12.25 -10.42 -0.69
CA MET A 103 -12.22 -9.22 0.17
C MET A 103 -12.86 -8.01 -0.52
N ASP A 104 -12.43 -7.70 -1.74
CA ASP A 104 -12.91 -6.53 -2.51
C ASP A 104 -14.40 -6.65 -2.87
N LYS A 105 -14.90 -7.87 -3.07
CA LYS A 105 -16.29 -8.12 -3.47
C LYS A 105 -17.25 -8.20 -2.29
N GLU A 106 -16.90 -8.94 -1.25
CA GLU A 106 -17.81 -9.29 -0.15
C GLU A 106 -17.73 -8.29 1.02
N PHE A 107 -16.59 -7.63 1.20
CA PHE A 107 -16.32 -6.73 2.33
C PHE A 107 -16.03 -5.30 1.85
N ARG A 108 -16.58 -4.90 0.70
CA ARG A 108 -16.30 -3.61 0.05
C ARG A 108 -16.61 -2.40 0.94
N SER A 109 -17.69 -2.46 1.71
CA SER A 109 -18.05 -1.37 2.63
C SER A 109 -17.02 -1.20 3.75
N GLU A 110 -16.51 -2.31 4.30
CA GLU A 110 -15.46 -2.30 5.32
C GLU A 110 -14.16 -1.75 4.73
N LEU A 111 -13.81 -2.21 3.52
CA LEU A 111 -12.65 -1.70 2.78
C LEU A 111 -12.74 -0.18 2.54
N SER A 112 -13.87 0.32 2.03
CA SER A 112 -14.06 1.75 1.74
C SER A 112 -14.00 2.60 3.03
N ASN A 113 -14.62 2.14 4.12
CA ASN A 113 -14.56 2.81 5.42
C ASN A 113 -13.11 2.94 5.91
N LEU A 114 -12.35 1.84 5.87
CA LEU A 114 -10.96 1.84 6.31
C LEU A 114 -10.06 2.67 5.40
N ILE A 115 -10.22 2.58 4.07
CA ILE A 115 -9.47 3.42 3.12
C ILE A 115 -9.72 4.91 3.42
N THR A 116 -10.98 5.29 3.64
CA THR A 116 -11.37 6.67 3.94
C THR A 116 -10.72 7.17 5.23
N GLU A 117 -10.76 6.35 6.28
CA GLU A 117 -10.19 6.70 7.58
C GLU A 117 -8.65 6.86 7.50
N LEU A 118 -7.97 5.90 6.87
CA LEU A 118 -6.52 5.94 6.69
C LEU A 118 -6.08 7.10 5.80
N ALA A 119 -6.82 7.38 4.72
CA ALA A 119 -6.53 8.49 3.83
C ALA A 119 -6.72 9.84 4.52
N SER A 120 -7.80 10.01 5.28
CA SER A 120 -8.04 11.23 6.07
C SER A 120 -6.91 11.47 7.08
N THR A 121 -6.50 10.42 7.78
CA THR A 121 -5.41 10.46 8.76
C THR A 121 -4.08 10.79 8.10
N ALA A 122 -3.73 10.13 7.00
CA ALA A 122 -2.50 10.41 6.25
C ALA A 122 -2.48 11.83 5.68
N SER A 123 -3.62 12.31 5.17
CA SER A 123 -3.76 13.67 4.61
C SER A 123 -3.52 14.73 5.68
N SER A 124 -4.13 14.55 6.87
CA SER A 124 -3.94 15.45 8.01
C SER A 124 -2.50 15.44 8.51
N GLU A 125 -1.92 14.26 8.70
CA GLU A 125 -0.56 14.11 9.25
C GLU A 125 0.52 14.63 8.30
N LYS A 126 0.30 14.53 6.98
CA LYS A 126 1.29 14.95 5.97
C LYS A 126 0.99 16.29 5.33
N GLY A 127 -0.14 16.92 5.67
CA GLY A 127 -0.55 18.18 5.07
C GLY A 127 -0.71 18.09 3.54
N LEU A 128 -1.21 16.95 3.04
CA LEU A 128 -1.37 16.69 1.61
C LEU A 128 -2.83 16.38 1.26
N THR A 129 -3.13 16.46 -0.03
CA THR A 129 -4.43 16.07 -0.59
C THR A 129 -4.23 15.00 -1.64
N PHE A 130 -4.88 13.85 -1.47
CA PHE A 130 -4.92 12.79 -2.46
C PHE A 130 -5.79 13.17 -3.66
N GLU A 131 -5.43 12.65 -4.82
CA GLU A 131 -6.11 12.85 -6.08
C GLU A 131 -7.46 12.11 -6.07
N GLU A 132 -8.46 12.70 -6.74
CA GLU A 132 -9.80 12.12 -6.87
C GLU A 132 -9.78 10.66 -7.34
N ALA A 133 -10.82 9.89 -7.00
CA ALA A 133 -10.94 8.47 -7.34
C ALA A 133 -9.79 7.57 -6.82
N MET A 134 -9.12 7.97 -5.73
CA MET A 134 -8.13 7.14 -5.04
C MET A 134 -8.65 5.77 -4.68
N GLU A 135 -9.83 5.67 -4.04
CA GLU A 135 -10.41 4.36 -3.68
C GLU A 135 -10.53 3.45 -4.90
N GLU A 136 -10.98 3.98 -6.05
CA GLU A 136 -11.13 3.16 -7.25
C GLU A 136 -9.78 2.69 -7.79
N ARG A 137 -8.72 3.52 -7.75
CA ARG A 137 -7.36 3.09 -8.09
C ARG A 137 -6.88 1.96 -7.19
N LEU A 138 -7.13 2.06 -5.89
CA LEU A 138 -6.75 1.03 -4.92
C LEU A 138 -7.48 -0.28 -5.22
N CYS A 139 -8.77 -0.21 -5.55
CA CYS A 139 -9.56 -1.40 -5.86
C CYS A 139 -9.21 -2.00 -7.23
N ALA A 140 -8.86 -1.17 -8.21
CA ALA A 140 -8.29 -1.61 -9.48
C ALA A 140 -7.03 -2.46 -9.27
N TYR A 141 -6.17 -2.05 -8.33
CA TYR A 141 -5.02 -2.85 -7.96
C TYR A 141 -5.40 -4.15 -7.23
N SER A 142 -6.39 -4.11 -6.33
CA SER A 142 -6.93 -5.33 -5.69
C SER A 142 -7.40 -6.37 -6.73
N ARG A 143 -8.07 -5.94 -7.81
CA ARG A 143 -8.49 -6.81 -8.90
C ARG A 143 -7.31 -7.46 -9.63
N ALA A 144 -6.22 -6.74 -9.85
CA ALA A 144 -5.01 -7.27 -10.49
C ALA A 144 -4.34 -8.39 -9.67
N VAL A 145 -4.49 -8.36 -8.34
CA VAL A 145 -3.90 -9.35 -7.42
C VAL A 145 -4.96 -10.19 -6.70
N ALA A 146 -6.14 -10.36 -7.29
CA ALA A 146 -7.33 -10.93 -6.65
C ALA A 146 -7.16 -12.34 -6.04
N HIS A 147 -6.18 -13.13 -6.50
CA HIS A 147 -5.94 -14.50 -6.03
C HIS A 147 -5.05 -14.57 -4.79
N PHE A 148 -4.35 -13.48 -4.42
CA PHE A 148 -3.48 -13.47 -3.24
C PHE A 148 -4.31 -13.59 -1.95
N PRO A 149 -3.85 -14.36 -0.94
CA PRO A 149 -4.52 -14.41 0.35
C PRO A 149 -4.29 -13.13 1.14
N THR A 150 -5.29 -12.71 1.90
CA THR A 150 -5.14 -11.61 2.85
C THR A 150 -4.55 -12.12 4.17
N ALA A 151 -3.56 -11.42 4.70
CA ALA A 151 -2.95 -11.75 5.98
C ALA A 151 -2.25 -10.54 6.58
N VAL A 152 -2.40 -10.32 7.89
CA VAL A 152 -1.61 -9.33 8.61
C VAL A 152 -0.19 -9.85 8.76
N ARG A 153 0.74 -9.21 8.07
CA ARG A 153 2.18 -9.49 8.12
C ARG A 153 2.95 -8.20 8.29
N GLU A 154 4.16 -8.29 8.85
CA GLU A 154 5.07 -7.14 9.00
C GLU A 154 4.39 -5.93 9.65
N PHE A 155 3.57 -6.18 10.68
CA PHE A 155 2.66 -5.20 11.27
C PHE A 155 3.30 -3.84 11.51
N LYS A 156 4.48 -3.84 12.16
CA LYS A 156 5.26 -2.64 12.46
C LYS A 156 5.54 -1.77 11.22
N TRP A 157 5.73 -2.39 10.06
CA TRP A 157 6.11 -1.71 8.82
C TRP A 157 4.91 -1.32 7.96
N ARG A 158 3.82 -2.10 8.01
CA ARG A 158 2.59 -1.84 7.24
C ARG A 158 1.66 -0.94 8.05
N ASN A 159 1.09 -1.49 9.11
CA ASN A 159 0.03 -0.84 9.90
C ASN A 159 0.58 0.01 11.05
N GLY A 160 1.82 -0.19 11.47
CA GLY A 160 2.38 0.38 12.69
C GLY A 160 2.39 1.92 12.72
N TRP A 161 2.57 2.57 11.56
CA TRP A 161 2.53 4.03 11.47
C TRP A 161 1.12 4.57 11.72
N PHE A 162 0.13 4.05 11.00
CA PHE A 162 -1.28 4.38 11.26
C PHE A 162 -1.64 4.04 12.70
N TYR A 163 -1.18 2.89 13.21
CA TYR A 163 -1.44 2.50 14.58
C TYR A 163 -0.95 3.54 15.59
N SER A 164 0.25 4.08 15.42
CA SER A 164 0.75 5.13 16.31
C SER A 164 -0.02 6.45 16.25
N LEU A 165 -0.71 6.74 15.14
CA LEU A 165 -1.49 7.97 14.97
C LEU A 165 -2.87 7.89 15.66
N PHE A 166 -3.37 6.69 15.90
CA PHE A 166 -4.66 6.45 16.55
C PHE A 166 -4.55 6.20 18.06
N ASP A 167 -3.38 6.38 18.66
CA ASP A 167 -3.17 6.08 20.07
C ASP A 167 -4.10 6.94 20.96
N GLY A 168 -4.97 6.27 21.73
CA GLY A 168 -6.02 6.90 22.53
C GLY A 168 -7.42 7.03 21.87
N MET A 169 -7.58 6.71 20.58
CA MET A 169 -8.87 6.83 19.85
C MET A 169 -9.51 5.48 19.47
N TRP A 170 -8.93 4.37 19.91
CA TRP A 170 -9.28 2.99 19.50
C TRP A 170 -10.73 2.56 19.69
N GLY A 171 -11.43 3.13 20.67
CA GLY A 171 -12.86 2.83 20.90
C GLY A 171 -13.81 3.51 19.91
N PHE A 172 -13.31 4.38 19.03
CA PHE A 172 -14.12 5.26 18.20
C PHE A 172 -13.79 5.16 16.70
N THR A 173 -12.77 4.41 16.31
CA THR A 173 -12.30 4.29 14.93
C THR A 173 -12.59 2.91 14.34
N PHE A 174 -12.82 2.85 13.03
CA PHE A 174 -13.09 1.60 12.34
C PHE A 174 -11.84 0.70 12.33
N ILE A 175 -10.65 1.28 12.20
CA ILE A 175 -9.41 0.52 12.35
C ILE A 175 -9.27 -0.10 13.75
N GLY A 176 -9.69 0.61 14.80
CA GLY A 176 -9.68 0.12 16.17
C GLY A 176 -10.62 -1.07 16.37
N TYR A 177 -11.80 -1.03 15.75
CA TYR A 177 -12.73 -2.15 15.75
C TYR A 177 -12.14 -3.41 15.08
N ILE A 178 -11.52 -3.28 13.90
CA ILE A 178 -10.88 -4.41 13.22
C ILE A 178 -9.71 -4.96 14.05
N PHE A 179 -8.92 -4.09 14.69
CA PHE A 179 -7.87 -4.55 15.59
C PHE A 179 -8.41 -5.30 16.79
N LEU A 180 -9.49 -4.81 17.39
CA LEU A 180 -10.14 -5.50 18.49
C LEU A 180 -10.61 -6.88 18.05
N GLN A 181 -11.21 -7.01 16.86
CA GLN A 181 -11.56 -8.32 16.30
C GLN A 181 -10.31 -9.21 16.15
N LEU A 182 -9.24 -8.71 15.54
CA LEU A 182 -8.00 -9.47 15.41
C LEU A 182 -7.46 -9.89 16.77
N VAL A 183 -7.43 -9.04 17.79
CA VAL A 183 -6.95 -9.40 19.13
C VAL A 183 -7.87 -10.41 19.82
N ILE A 184 -9.19 -10.23 19.73
CA ILE A 184 -10.18 -11.16 20.30
C ILE A 184 -10.10 -12.54 19.64
N TYR A 185 -9.93 -12.59 18.31
CA TYR A 185 -9.84 -13.83 17.55
C TYR A 185 -8.41 -14.40 17.45
N SER A 186 -7.39 -13.66 17.91
CA SER A 186 -5.98 -14.07 17.95
C SER A 186 -5.43 -14.20 19.37
N LEU A 187 -6.24 -14.69 20.33
CA LEU A 187 -5.65 -15.38 21.48
C LEU A 187 -4.75 -16.48 20.89
N PHE A 188 -3.44 -16.22 20.96
CA PHE A 188 -2.34 -17.01 20.40
C PHE A 188 -2.51 -18.52 20.57
#